data_AF-A0A7C4EMN5-F1
#
_entry.id   AF-A0A7C4EMN5-F1
#
_cell.length_a   1.000
_cell.length_b   1.000
_cell.length_c   1.000
_cell.angle_alpha   90.00
_cell.angle_beta   90.00
_cell.angle_gamma   90.00
#
_symmetry.space_group_name_H-M   'P 1'
#
loop_
_entity.id
_entity.type
_entity.pdbx_description
1 polymer ?
#
loop_
_entity_poly.entity_id
_entity_poly.type
_entity_poly.pdbx_seq_one_letter_code
_entity_poly.pdbx_strand_id
1 'polypeptide(L)'
;MSDRSYLSGLAAATFAYVCWGLLPIYWKVLGQVPALEIICHRVVWSLVFTGALLVALGRLGEVFRALRTRRDMLLLAASSSLIGLNWFLYVWAVNGGHVLEASLGYYLNPLVNVVLGVAVFGDRLGRPQRIAVGLAALGVAVQLV
;
A
#
# COMPACT_ATOMS: atom_id res chain seq x y z
N MET A 1 -17.91 17.76 11.19
CA MET A 1 -17.68 17.61 9.73
C MET A 1 -19.01 17.82 9.04
N SER A 2 -19.09 18.65 7.99
CA SER A 2 -20.34 18.80 7.24
C SER A 2 -20.68 17.46 6.57
N ASP A 3 -21.95 17.03 6.60
CA ASP A 3 -22.39 15.74 6.02
C ASP A 3 -21.96 15.58 4.56
N ARG A 4 -21.83 16.70 3.83
CA ARG A 4 -21.35 16.73 2.44
C ARG A 4 -19.89 16.31 2.28
N SER A 5 -19.02 16.68 3.22
CA SER A 5 -17.60 16.25 3.24
C SER A 5 -17.46 14.76 3.57
N TYR A 6 -18.34 14.24 4.42
CA TYR A 6 -18.37 12.81 4.76
C TYR A 6 -18.77 11.96 3.55
N LEU A 7 -19.84 12.34 2.85
CA LEU A 7 -20.30 11.63 1.66
C LEU A 7 -19.27 11.66 0.52
N SER A 8 -18.60 12.80 0.29
CA SER A 8 -17.52 12.88 -0.71
C SER A 8 -16.32 12.02 -0.34
N GLY A 9 -15.95 11.97 0.94
CA GLY A 9 -14.86 11.12 1.42
C GLY A 9 -15.18 9.64 1.30
N LEU A 10 -16.41 9.24 1.65
CA LEU A 10 -16.90 7.88 1.51
C LEU A 10 -16.91 7.45 0.04
N ALA A 11 -17.47 8.27 -0.85
CA ALA A 11 -17.51 7.98 -2.28
C ALA A 11 -16.10 7.81 -2.88
N ALA A 12 -15.16 8.70 -2.51
CA ALA A 12 -13.78 8.62 -2.96
C ALA A 12 -13.07 7.35 -2.46
N ALA A 13 -13.27 6.99 -1.19
CA ALA A 13 -12.70 5.77 -0.61
C ALA A 13 -13.28 4.52 -1.27
N THR A 14 -14.60 4.44 -1.45
CA THR A 14 -15.25 3.32 -2.14
C THR A 14 -14.73 3.18 -3.56
N PHE A 15 -14.64 4.26 -4.31
CA PHE A 15 -14.10 4.23 -5.67
C PHE A 15 -12.65 3.75 -5.69
N ALA A 16 -11.79 4.26 -4.80
CA ALA A 16 -10.40 3.84 -4.71
C ALA A 16 -10.27 2.34 -4.39
N TYR A 17 -11.04 1.80 -3.45
CA TYR A 17 -11.03 0.37 -3.12
C TYR A 17 -11.58 -0.51 -4.24
N VAL A 18 -12.60 -0.05 -4.97
CA VAL A 18 -13.10 -0.76 -6.16
C VAL A 18 -12.03 -0.81 -7.25
N CYS A 19 -11.41 0.33 -7.58
CA CYS A 19 -10.29 0.36 -8.52
C CYS A 19 -9.18 -0.59 -8.06
N TRP A 20 -8.83 -0.57 -6.77
CA TRP A 20 -7.81 -1.43 -6.20
C TRP A 20 -8.16 -2.92 -6.29
N GLY A 21 -9.40 -3.31 -6.03
CA GLY A 21 -9.87 -4.69 -6.15
C GLY A 21 -9.90 -5.22 -7.60
N LEU A 22 -9.97 -4.33 -8.60
CA LEU A 22 -9.94 -4.70 -10.01
C LEU A 22 -8.51 -4.86 -10.57
N LEU A 23 -7.48 -4.38 -9.87
CA LEU A 23 -6.09 -4.47 -10.34
C LEU A 23 -5.59 -5.90 -10.62
N PRO A 24 -5.88 -6.93 -9.80
CA PRO A 24 -5.50 -8.31 -10.11
C PRO A 24 -5.98 -8.79 -11.49
N ILE A 25 -7.15 -8.32 -11.93
CA ILE A 25 -7.70 -8.66 -13.26
C ILE A 25 -6.83 -8.04 -14.36
N TYR A 26 -6.44 -6.78 -14.19
CA TYR A 26 -5.52 -6.10 -15.12
C TYR A 26 -4.16 -6.80 -15.20
N TRP A 27 -3.60 -7.21 -14.06
CA TRP A 27 -2.32 -7.94 -14.03
C TRP A 27 -2.41 -9.31 -14.70
N LYS A 28 -3.53 -10.02 -14.52
CA LYS A 28 -3.77 -11.29 -15.22
C LYS A 28 -3.75 -11.13 -16.74
N VAL A 29 -4.30 -10.04 -17.27
CA VAL A 29 -4.23 -9.72 -18.71
C VAL A 29 -2.79 -9.43 -19.15
N LEU A 30 -1.99 -8.80 -18.29
CA LEU A 30 -0.58 -8.52 -18.51
C LEU A 30 0.37 -9.66 -18.06
N GLY A 31 -0.12 -10.86 -17.80
CA GLY A 31 0.66 -11.94 -17.18
C GLY A 31 1.91 -12.36 -17.96
N GLN A 32 2.01 -12.03 -19.25
CA GLN A 32 3.19 -12.27 -20.08
C GLN A 32 4.29 -11.20 -19.93
N VAL A 33 3.97 -10.04 -19.36
CA VAL A 33 4.93 -8.96 -19.14
C VAL A 33 5.66 -9.20 -17.81
N PRO A 34 7.00 -9.15 -17.78
CA PRO A 34 7.77 -9.29 -16.55
C PRO A 34 7.34 -8.27 -15.49
N ALA A 35 7.21 -8.72 -14.23
CA ALA A 35 6.81 -7.86 -13.12
C ALA A 35 7.72 -6.63 -12.95
N LEU A 36 9.02 -6.77 -13.26
CA LEU A 36 9.98 -5.67 -13.20
C LEU A 36 9.63 -4.56 -14.21
N GLU A 37 9.28 -4.92 -15.45
CA GLU A 37 8.90 -3.94 -16.48
C GLU A 37 7.63 -3.19 -16.08
N ILE A 38 6.64 -3.89 -15.51
CA ILE A 38 5.41 -3.29 -14.97
C ILE A 38 5.74 -2.24 -13.91
N ILE A 39 6.62 -2.57 -12.95
CA ILE A 39 7.03 -1.65 -11.89
C ILE A 39 7.80 -0.45 -12.45
N CYS A 40 8.71 -0.67 -13.40
CA CYS A 40 9.45 0.41 -14.07
C CYS A 40 8.48 1.40 -14.75
N HIS A 41 7.53 0.91 -15.53
CA HIS A 41 6.50 1.75 -16.14
C HIS A 41 5.68 2.50 -15.10
N ARG A 42 5.32 1.83 -14.01
CA ARG A 42 4.57 2.46 -12.92
C ARG A 42 5.34 3.61 -12.27
N VAL A 43 6.65 3.45 -12.05
CA VAL A 43 7.51 4.51 -11.49
C VAL A 43 7.58 5.69 -12.45
N VAL A 44 7.79 5.45 -13.75
CA VAL A 44 7.85 6.50 -14.77
C VAL A 44 6.54 7.28 -14.84
N TRP A 45 5.40 6.59 -14.94
CA TRP A 45 4.10 7.26 -15.02
C TRP A 45 3.73 7.99 -13.72
N SER A 46 4.11 7.44 -12.56
CA SER A 46 3.91 8.10 -11.27
C SER A 46 4.73 9.38 -11.17
N LEU A 47 5.97 9.36 -11.67
CA LEU A 47 6.83 10.54 -11.75
C LEU A 47 6.24 11.59 -12.70
N VAL A 48 5.79 11.20 -13.89
CA VAL A 48 5.17 12.12 -14.87
C VAL A 48 3.92 12.77 -14.29
N PHE A 49 3.00 11.98 -13.75
CA PHE A 49 1.73 12.48 -13.23
C PHE A 49 1.94 13.36 -11.98
N THR A 50 2.70 12.87 -11.00
CA THR A 50 2.94 13.62 -9.75
C THR A 50 3.82 14.84 -10.02
N GLY A 51 4.79 14.74 -10.92
CA GLY A 51 5.62 15.87 -11.34
C GLY A 51 4.79 16.96 -12.01
N ALA A 52 3.92 16.61 -12.96
CA ALA A 52 3.00 17.55 -13.58
C ALA A 52 2.06 18.21 -12.57
N LEU A 53 1.54 17.45 -11.61
CA LEU A 53 0.72 17.97 -10.52
C LEU A 53 1.48 18.96 -9.64
N LEU A 54 2.73 18.65 -9.28
CA LEU A 54 3.58 19.55 -8.48
C LEU A 54 3.93 20.84 -9.22
N VAL A 55 4.15 20.76 -10.54
CA VAL A 55 4.33 21.93 -11.41
C VAL A 55 3.05 22.78 -11.37
N ALA A 56 1.88 22.18 -11.61
CA ALA A 56 0.60 22.88 -11.62
C ALA A 56 0.27 23.54 -10.28
N LEU A 57 0.67 22.92 -9.16
CA LEU A 57 0.50 23.46 -7.82
C LEU A 57 1.61 24.45 -7.39
N GLY A 58 2.65 24.64 -8.20
CA GLY A 58 3.79 25.51 -7.85
C GLY A 58 4.67 24.98 -6.70
N ARG A 59 4.63 23.68 -6.42
CA ARG A 59 5.26 23.05 -5.23
C ARG A 59 6.61 22.40 -5.50
N LEU A 60 7.21 22.63 -6.67
CA LEU A 60 8.53 22.08 -7.02
C LEU A 60 9.64 22.46 -6.00
N GLY A 61 9.52 23.61 -5.35
CA GLY A 61 10.47 24.03 -4.32
C GLY A 61 10.53 23.10 -3.10
N GLU A 62 9.50 22.30 -2.85
CA GLU A 62 9.51 21.28 -1.79
C GLU A 62 10.36 20.06 -2.19
N VAL A 63 10.29 19.66 -3.46
CA VAL A 63 11.11 18.56 -4.00
C VAL A 63 12.59 18.92 -3.88
N PHE A 64 12.98 20.10 -4.36
CA PHE A 64 14.38 20.54 -4.27
C PHE A 64 14.87 20.71 -2.83
N ARG A 65 13.99 21.08 -1.89
CA ARG A 65 14.33 21.10 -0.46
C ARG A 65 14.60 19.71 0.08
N ALA A 66 13.76 18.73 -0.23
CA ALA A 66 13.95 17.34 0.19
C ALA A 66 15.24 16.72 -0.37
N LEU A 67 15.67 17.13 -1.57
CA LEU A 67 16.91 16.66 -2.18
C LEU A 67 18.19 17.26 -1.55
N ARG A 68 18.09 18.36 -0.79
CA ARG A 68 19.26 19.02 -0.18
C ARG A 68 19.80 18.32 1.05
N THR A 69 18.95 17.59 1.78
CA THR A 69 19.35 16.93 3.02
C THR A 69 19.71 15.48 2.75
N ARG A 70 20.95 15.07 3.06
CA ARG A 70 21.38 13.67 2.92
C ARG A 70 20.50 12.71 3.71
N ARG A 71 20.05 13.12 4.90
CA ARG A 71 19.13 12.33 5.75
C ARG A 71 17.80 12.09 5.06
N ASP A 72 17.15 13.13 4.56
CA ASP A 72 15.86 13.02 3.88
C ASP A 72 16.00 12.16 2.62
N MET A 73 17.09 12.33 1.89
CA MET A 73 17.39 11.50 0.72
C MET A 73 17.55 10.02 1.05
N LEU A 74 18.26 9.69 2.13
CA LEU A 74 18.39 8.30 2.58
C LEU A 74 17.05 7.72 3.04
N LEU A 75 16.23 8.50 3.76
CA LEU A 75 14.90 8.07 4.18
C LEU A 75 13.95 7.87 2.98
N LEU A 76 13.99 8.77 2.00
CA LEU A 76 13.23 8.66 0.76
C LEU A 76 13.69 7.46 -0.07
N ALA A 77 15.00 7.24 -0.20
CA ALA A 77 15.54 6.08 -0.90
C ALA A 77 15.14 4.76 -0.21
N ALA A 78 15.26 4.68 1.11
CA ALA A 78 14.87 3.50 1.87
C ALA A 78 13.36 3.22 1.77
N SER A 79 12.53 4.24 2.00
CA SER A 79 11.06 4.10 1.94
C SER A 79 10.56 3.78 0.53
N SER A 80 11.08 4.46 -0.50
CA SER A 80 10.72 4.16 -1.89
C SER A 80 11.19 2.77 -2.33
N SER A 81 12.36 2.30 -1.87
CA SER A 81 12.84 0.94 -2.13
C SER A 81 11.96 -0.10 -1.44
N LEU A 82 11.57 0.12 -0.18
CA LEU A 82 10.65 -0.75 0.54
C LEU A 82 9.28 -0.84 -0.15
N ILE A 83 8.73 0.30 -0.55
CA ILE A 83 7.46 0.37 -1.29
C ILE A 83 7.59 -0.31 -2.67
N GLY A 84 8.70 -0.07 -3.38
CA GLY A 84 8.98 -0.66 -4.68
C GLY A 84 9.11 -2.19 -4.60
N LEU A 85 9.84 -2.69 -3.60
CA LEU A 85 9.96 -4.12 -3.33
C LEU A 85 8.62 -4.74 -2.96
N ASN A 86 7.82 -4.07 -2.12
CA ASN A 86 6.48 -4.52 -1.78
C ASN A 86 5.59 -4.67 -3.01
N TRP A 87 5.57 -3.66 -3.89
CA TRP A 87 4.80 -3.73 -5.12
C TRP A 87 5.33 -4.76 -6.10
N PHE A 88 6.65 -4.90 -6.23
CA PHE A 88 7.26 -5.93 -7.05
C PHE A 88 6.85 -7.33 -6.60
N LEU A 89 6.96 -7.63 -5.30
CA LEU A 89 6.54 -8.92 -4.75
C LEU A 89 5.06 -9.20 -4.99
N TYR A 90 4.20 -8.18 -4.85
CA TYR A 90 2.78 -8.29 -5.14
C TYR A 90 2.51 -8.65 -6.62
N VAL A 91 3.06 -7.87 -7.56
CA VAL A 91 2.85 -8.12 -9.01
C VAL A 91 3.46 -9.46 -9.42
N TRP A 92 4.62 -9.81 -8.88
CA TRP A 92 5.28 -11.09 -9.11
C TRP A 92 4.40 -12.26 -8.62
N ALA A 93 3.85 -12.17 -7.40
CA ALA A 93 2.97 -13.19 -6.85
C ALA A 93 1.68 -13.33 -7.69
N VAL A 94 1.05 -12.21 -8.07
CA VAL A 94 -0.17 -12.21 -8.89
C VAL A 94 0.10 -12.81 -10.28
N ASN A 95 1.19 -12.43 -10.95
CA ASN A 95 1.55 -12.98 -12.26
C ASN A 95 1.90 -14.49 -12.18
N GLY A 96 2.48 -14.94 -11.07
CA GLY A 96 2.75 -16.35 -10.80
C GLY A 96 1.51 -17.18 -10.41
N GLY A 97 0.33 -16.58 -10.36
CA GLY A 97 -0.92 -17.24 -9.96
C GLY A 97 -1.15 -17.32 -8.45
N HIS A 98 -0.23 -16.79 -7.64
CA HIS A 98 -0.29 -16.77 -6.17
C HIS A 98 -1.15 -15.61 -5.63
N VAL A 99 -2.32 -15.38 -6.25
CA VAL A 99 -3.22 -14.27 -5.90
C VAL A 99 -3.82 -14.46 -4.50
N LEU A 100 -4.09 -15.71 -4.11
CA LEU A 100 -4.64 -16.04 -2.81
C LEU A 100 -3.61 -15.80 -1.71
N GLU A 101 -2.37 -16.22 -1.91
CA GLU A 101 -1.24 -16.03 -1.00
C GLU A 101 -0.89 -14.55 -0.85
N ALA A 102 -0.92 -13.78 -1.95
CA ALA A 102 -0.77 -12.33 -1.90
C ALA A 102 -1.87 -11.68 -1.07
N SER A 103 -3.12 -12.12 -1.24
CA SER A 103 -4.28 -11.60 -0.48
C SER A 103 -4.20 -11.97 1.01
N LEU A 104 -3.75 -13.18 1.34
CA LEU A 104 -3.47 -13.61 2.71
C LEU A 104 -2.44 -12.71 3.39
N GLY A 105 -1.37 -12.33 2.66
CA GLY A 105 -0.39 -11.36 3.14
C GLY A 105 -1.04 -10.01 3.52
N TYR A 106 -2.03 -9.53 2.76
CA TYR A 106 -2.78 -8.33 3.10
C TYR A 106 -3.69 -8.51 4.32
N TYR A 107 -4.32 -9.68 4.49
CA TYR A 107 -5.13 -9.98 5.68
C TYR A 107 -4.30 -10.13 6.95
N LEU A 108 -3.03 -10.55 6.84
CA LEU A 108 -2.07 -10.57 7.95
C LEU A 108 -1.61 -9.17 8.37
N ASN A 109 -1.63 -8.20 7.45
CA ASN A 109 -1.04 -6.87 7.67
C ASN A 109 -1.58 -6.15 8.92
N PRO A 110 -2.91 -6.10 9.19
CA PRO A 110 -3.44 -5.51 10.43
C PRO A 110 -2.94 -6.21 11.70
N LEU A 111 -2.80 -7.55 11.68
CA LEU A 111 -2.29 -8.31 12.82
C LEU A 111 -0.82 -7.99 13.09
N VAL A 112 -0.01 -7.94 12.03
CA VAL A 112 1.40 -7.53 12.11
C VAL A 112 1.52 -6.11 12.64
N ASN A 113 0.69 -5.17 12.16
CA ASN A 113 0.67 -3.79 12.65
C ASN A 113 0.30 -3.70 14.13
N VAL A 114 -0.65 -4.50 14.60
CA VAL A 114 -0.99 -4.58 16.04
C VAL A 114 0.20 -5.11 16.83
N VAL A 115 0.84 -6.18 16.38
CA VAL A 115 2.00 -6.78 17.07
C VAL A 115 3.16 -5.78 17.14
N LEU A 116 3.49 -5.12 16.03
CA LEU A 116 4.51 -4.06 16.00
C LEU A 116 4.11 -2.89 16.90
N GLY A 117 2.82 -2.50 16.92
CA GLY A 117 2.28 -1.49 17.81
C GLY A 117 2.59 -1.79 19.28
N VAL A 118 2.20 -2.98 19.74
CA VAL A 118 2.44 -3.44 21.12
C VAL A 118 3.93 -3.59 21.42
N ALA A 119 4.72 -4.15 20.49
CA ALA A 119 6.13 -4.46 20.72
C ALA A 119 7.04 -3.22 20.70
N VAL A 120 6.79 -2.27 19.79
CA VAL A 120 7.63 -1.08 19.59
C VAL A 120 7.18 0.08 20.47
N PHE A 121 5.86 0.32 20.58
CA PHE A 121 5.32 1.44 21.35
C PHE A 121 4.89 1.06 22.77
N GLY A 122 4.84 -0.24 23.11
CA GLY A 122 4.46 -0.71 24.44
C GLY A 122 2.96 -0.64 24.73
N ASP A 123 2.14 -0.46 23.69
CA ASP A 123 0.70 -0.29 23.83
C ASP A 123 0.04 -1.52 24.47
N ARG A 124 -0.81 -1.29 25.48
CA ARG A 124 -1.58 -2.37 26.11
C ARG A 124 -2.95 -2.47 25.47
N LEU A 125 -3.21 -3.60 24.82
CA LEU A 125 -4.52 -3.86 24.21
C LEU A 125 -5.60 -4.07 25.29
N GLY A 126 -6.66 -3.26 25.21
CA GLY A 126 -7.86 -3.43 26.01
C GLY A 126 -8.51 -4.80 25.79
N ARG A 127 -9.34 -5.25 26.73
CA ARG A 127 -10.10 -6.52 26.62
C ARG A 127 -10.85 -6.67 25.28
N PRO A 128 -11.64 -5.69 24.79
CA PRO A 128 -12.35 -5.83 23.52
C PRO A 128 -11.39 -5.89 22.31
N GLN A 129 -10.28 -5.14 22.35
CA GLN A 129 -9.27 -5.16 21.28
C GLN A 129 -8.59 -6.52 21.18
N ARG A 130 -8.27 -7.16 22.31
CA ARG A 130 -7.71 -8.53 22.34
C ARG A 130 -8.66 -9.54 21.71
N ILE A 131 -9.96 -9.42 21.98
CA ILE A 131 -10.98 -10.28 21.36
C ILE A 131 -11.03 -10.03 19.85
N ALA A 132 -11.06 -8.77 19.40
CA ALA A 132 -11.06 -8.42 17.98
C ALA A 132 -9.82 -8.95 17.24
N VAL A 133 -8.63 -8.82 17.85
CA VAL A 133 -7.37 -9.36 17.32
C VAL A 133 -7.43 -10.88 17.26
N GLY A 134 -7.96 -11.55 18.29
CA GLY A 134 -8.16 -13.00 18.29
C GLY A 134 -9.09 -13.47 17.18
N LEU A 135 -10.22 -12.78 16.97
CA LEU A 135 -11.14 -13.06 15.87
C LEU A 135 -10.50 -12.84 14.50
N ALA A 136 -9.74 -11.76 14.32
CA ALA A 136 -9.01 -11.51 13.08
C ALA A 136 -7.95 -12.59 12.82
N ALA A 137 -7.21 -13.01 13.86
CA ALA A 137 -6.23 -14.09 13.75
C ALA A 137 -6.87 -15.44 13.37
N LEU A 138 -8.03 -15.76 13.97
CA LEU A 138 -8.80 -16.95 13.59
C LEU A 138 -9.30 -16.87 12.15
N GLY A 139 -9.81 -15.72 11.71
CA GLY A 139 -10.27 -15.53 10.33
C GLY A 139 -9.15 -15.75 9.31
N VAL A 140 -7.94 -15.26 9.60
CA VAL A 140 -6.77 -15.53 8.76
C VAL A 140 -6.37 -17.00 8.82
N ALA A 141 -6.38 -17.62 10.00
CA ALA A 141 -6.03 -19.03 10.15
C ALA A 141 -6.95 -19.98 9.37
N VAL A 142 -8.24 -19.66 9.27
CA VAL A 142 -9.20 -20.42 8.46
C VAL A 142 -8.86 -20.37 6.97
N GLN A 143 -8.37 -19.26 6.45
CA GLN A 143 -7.96 -19.19 5.04
C GLN A 143 -6.63 -19.91 4.73
N LEU A 144 -5.91 -20.40 5.74
CA LEU A 144 -4.68 -21.19 5.57
C LEU A 144 -4.95 -22.70 5.35
N VAL A 145 -6.19 -23.15 5.58
CA VAL A 145 -6.64 -24.54 5.43
C VAL A 145 -7.47 -24.68 4.16
#